data_AF-A0A673KNA0-F1
#
_entry.id   AF-A0A673KNA0-F1
#
_cell.length_a   1.000
_cell.length_b   1.000
_cell.length_c   1.000
_cell.angle_alpha   90.00
_cell.angle_beta   90.00
_cell.angle_gamma   90.00
#
_symmetry.space_group_name_H-M   'P 1'
#
loop_
_entity.id
_entity.type
_entity.pdbx_description
1 polymer ?
#
loop_
_entity_poly.entity_id
_entity_poly.type
_entity_poly.pdbx_seq_one_letter_code
_entity_poly.pdbx_strand_id
1 'polypeptide(L)'
;MSAAVYVLSTVTGYVLTSALLLKWPSLLHRRKKEAFRSRHISHRGEKTFSDPFFCHKSNESKFCYCEGGDDKRIPLLRDVFEAFPNTPINIDIKVNNDTLIKKVSELVVRYNKEHLTIWGNSSNEVVKKCYKENPQIPILFSLPRVLLLLGLFYTGLLPFVPLKEQFLEIPMPSIISKLKDPERQTRSQRFITWLADTLLMRKALFDHLTSRGIQVCVWVLNDEEDFKRAFDLGATGIMTDYPTKLKEFMEKKQLHS
;
A
#
# COMPACT_ATOMS: atom_id res chain seq x y z
N MET A 1 11.21 15.66 -47.21
CA MET A 1 10.30 15.26 -46.12
C MET A 1 10.56 16.16 -44.92
N SER A 2 9.52 16.83 -44.39
CA SER A 2 9.68 17.86 -43.35
C SER A 2 10.00 17.23 -41.98
N ALA A 3 10.83 17.89 -41.17
CA ALA A 3 11.14 17.50 -39.79
C ALA A 3 9.87 17.25 -38.95
N ALA A 4 8.77 17.96 -39.26
CA ALA A 4 7.47 17.77 -38.63
C ALA A 4 6.89 16.35 -38.84
N VAL A 5 7.10 15.75 -40.02
CA VAL A 5 6.60 14.39 -40.32
C VAL A 5 7.33 13.35 -39.49
N TYR A 6 8.66 13.50 -39.33
CA TYR A 6 9.45 12.62 -38.48
C TYR A 6 9.04 12.73 -37.02
N VAL A 7 8.90 13.96 -36.49
CA VAL A 7 8.46 14.18 -35.11
C VAL A 7 7.09 13.55 -34.87
N LEU A 8 6.12 13.78 -35.76
CA LEU A 8 4.78 13.20 -35.64
C LEU A 8 4.81 11.67 -35.67
N SER A 9 5.57 11.07 -36.58
CA SER A 9 5.70 9.62 -36.68
C SER A 9 6.33 9.00 -35.43
N THR A 10 7.38 9.61 -34.89
CA THR A 10 8.06 9.14 -33.67
C THR A 10 7.18 9.26 -32.44
N VAL A 11 6.49 10.38 -32.27
CA VAL A 11 5.56 10.59 -31.14
C VAL A 11 4.39 9.60 -31.23
N THR A 12 3.82 9.42 -32.42
CA THR A 12 2.72 8.47 -32.62
C THR A 12 3.18 7.04 -32.33
N GLY A 13 4.34 6.64 -32.85
CA GLY A 13 4.93 5.33 -32.58
C GLY A 13 5.19 5.10 -31.10
N TYR A 14 5.70 6.12 -30.39
CA TYR A 14 5.91 6.08 -28.95
C TYR A 14 4.60 5.87 -28.19
N VAL A 15 3.57 6.69 -28.45
CA VAL A 15 2.28 6.62 -27.75
C VAL A 15 1.61 5.26 -27.96
N LEU A 16 1.61 4.74 -29.20
CA LEU A 16 1.05 3.43 -29.50
C LEU A 16 1.81 2.30 -28.79
N THR A 17 3.15 2.33 -28.85
CA THR A 17 3.99 1.31 -28.21
C THR A 17 3.85 1.35 -26.70
N SER A 18 3.87 2.54 -26.11
CA SER A 18 3.66 2.75 -24.67
C SER A 18 2.29 2.22 -24.22
N ALA A 19 1.21 2.57 -24.93
CA ALA A 19 -0.13 2.12 -24.60
C ALA A 19 -0.29 0.58 -24.72
N LEU A 20 0.32 -0.01 -25.76
CA LEU A 20 0.36 -1.46 -25.97
C LEU A 20 1.04 -2.16 -24.79
N LEU A 21 2.23 -1.72 -24.42
CA LEU A 21 3.03 -2.31 -23.35
C LEU A 21 2.47 -2.01 -21.96
N LEU A 22 1.73 -0.90 -21.80
CA LEU A 22 1.00 -0.61 -20.57
C LEU A 22 -0.10 -1.66 -20.33
N LYS A 23 -0.80 -2.09 -21.39
CA LYS A 23 -1.81 -3.16 -21.32
C LYS A 23 -1.19 -4.56 -21.22
N TRP A 24 -0.07 -4.79 -21.90
CA TRP A 24 0.60 -6.09 -21.95
C TRP A 24 2.06 -6.00 -21.49
N PRO A 25 2.31 -5.77 -20.17
CA PRO A 25 3.66 -5.69 -19.65
C PRO A 25 4.45 -6.99 -19.76
N SER A 26 3.75 -8.13 -19.93
CA SER A 26 4.35 -9.46 -20.11
C SER A 26 5.23 -9.58 -21.36
N LEU A 27 5.08 -8.65 -22.32
CA LEU A 27 5.92 -8.57 -23.51
C LEU A 27 7.37 -8.17 -23.18
N LEU A 28 7.58 -7.37 -22.13
CA LEU A 28 8.91 -6.91 -21.70
C LEU A 28 9.34 -7.48 -20.35
N HIS A 29 8.40 -7.69 -19.44
CA HIS A 29 8.67 -8.09 -18.06
C HIS A 29 8.05 -9.44 -17.76
N ARG A 30 8.83 -10.35 -17.18
CA ARG A 30 8.22 -11.54 -16.57
C ARG A 30 7.41 -11.12 -15.34
N ARG A 31 6.21 -11.68 -15.19
CA ARG A 31 5.40 -11.49 -13.99
C ARG A 31 6.18 -12.01 -12.78
N LYS A 32 6.25 -11.21 -11.72
CA LYS A 32 6.92 -11.61 -10.48
C LYS A 32 6.17 -12.75 -9.80
N LYS A 33 6.91 -13.66 -9.17
CA LYS A 33 6.33 -14.63 -8.24
C LYS A 33 5.89 -13.87 -6.98
N GLU A 34 4.60 -13.86 -6.71
CA GLU A 34 4.05 -13.29 -5.48
C GLU A 34 4.54 -14.14 -4.29
N ALA A 35 5.07 -13.50 -3.24
CA ALA A 35 5.49 -14.21 -2.03
C ALA A 35 4.28 -14.87 -1.35
N PHE A 36 3.20 -14.10 -1.25
CA PHE A 36 1.86 -14.52 -0.85
C PHE A 36 0.87 -13.52 -1.46
N ARG A 37 -0.43 -13.84 -1.48
CA ARG A 37 -1.48 -12.91 -1.89
C ARG A 37 -2.36 -12.56 -0.69
N SER A 38 -2.59 -11.28 -0.43
CA SER A 38 -3.43 -10.82 0.68
C SER A 38 -4.49 -9.85 0.20
N ARG A 39 -5.76 -10.29 0.24
CA ARG A 39 -6.90 -9.39 -0.04
C ARG A 39 -7.39 -8.62 1.18
N HIS A 40 -7.20 -9.20 2.35
CA HIS A 40 -7.56 -8.62 3.64
C HIS A 40 -6.28 -8.45 4.46
N ILE A 41 -5.99 -7.21 4.82
CA ILE A 41 -4.88 -6.86 5.70
C ILE A 41 -5.48 -6.20 6.94
N SER A 42 -5.39 -6.91 8.06
CA SER A 42 -5.78 -6.35 9.35
C SER A 42 -4.61 -5.54 9.89
N HIS A 43 -4.85 -4.28 10.23
CA HIS A 43 -3.85 -3.44 10.86
C HIS A 43 -4.39 -2.93 12.19
N ARG A 44 -3.64 -3.15 13.27
CA ARG A 44 -3.89 -2.48 14.54
C ARG A 44 -2.92 -1.31 14.61
N GLY A 45 -3.36 -0.15 14.14
CA GLY A 45 -2.53 1.04 14.21
C GLY A 45 -2.26 1.45 15.65
N GLU A 46 -1.05 1.94 15.90
CA GLU A 46 -0.82 2.94 16.94
C GLU A 46 -1.61 4.18 16.53
N LYS A 47 -2.91 4.22 16.84
CA LYS A 47 -3.64 5.48 16.81
C LYS A 47 -3.11 6.29 17.98
N THR A 48 -2.47 7.41 17.68
CA THR A 48 -2.49 8.57 18.56
C THR A 48 -3.97 8.91 18.82
N PHE A 49 -4.54 8.35 19.88
CA PHE A 49 -5.61 8.87 20.76
C PHE A 49 -6.67 9.84 20.18
N SER A 50 -7.13 9.69 18.93
CA SER A 50 -8.06 10.66 18.35
C SER A 50 -9.08 10.10 17.34
N ASP A 51 -9.60 8.88 17.53
CA ASP A 51 -10.82 8.44 16.84
C ASP A 51 -11.92 8.03 17.85
N PRO A 52 -13.19 8.45 17.67
CA PRO A 52 -14.15 8.53 18.78
C PRO A 52 -15.05 7.29 18.95
N PHE A 53 -14.90 6.22 18.17
CA PHE A 53 -15.95 5.19 18.07
C PHE A 53 -15.92 4.09 19.14
N PHE A 54 -14.92 4.08 20.02
CA PHE A 54 -14.95 3.35 21.30
C PHE A 54 -14.93 4.29 22.52
N CYS A 55 -15.19 5.58 22.32
CA CYS A 55 -15.11 6.60 23.36
C CYS A 55 -16.50 6.82 23.99
N HIS A 56 -16.72 6.24 25.18
CA HIS A 56 -17.79 6.73 26.05
C HIS A 56 -17.43 8.16 26.48
N LYS A 57 -18.23 9.15 26.05
CA LYS A 57 -18.13 10.51 26.59
C LYS A 57 -18.53 10.46 28.07
N SER A 58 -17.57 10.53 28.98
CA SER A 58 -17.87 10.97 30.35
C SER A 58 -18.01 12.50 30.34
N ASN A 59 -19.00 13.03 31.07
CA ASN A 59 -19.30 14.46 31.07
C ASN A 59 -18.22 15.35 31.71
N GLU A 60 -17.07 14.82 32.12
CA GLU A 60 -16.09 15.57 32.94
C GLU A 60 -14.62 15.44 32.50
N SER A 61 -14.28 14.80 31.37
CA SER A 61 -12.88 14.78 30.90
C SER A 61 -12.72 14.67 29.38
N LYS A 62 -11.86 15.53 28.80
CA LYS A 62 -11.47 15.57 27.37
C LYS A 62 -10.53 14.43 26.95
N PHE A 63 -10.69 13.23 27.52
CA PHE A 63 -9.86 12.08 27.16
C PHE A 63 -10.75 10.91 26.75
N CYS A 64 -10.55 10.42 25.52
CA CYS A 64 -11.16 9.19 25.04
C CYS A 64 -10.34 7.98 25.50
N TYR A 65 -10.99 7.03 26.18
CA TYR A 65 -10.41 5.73 26.49
C TYR A 65 -11.06 4.67 25.59
N CYS A 66 -10.26 3.68 25.18
CA CYS A 66 -10.77 2.44 24.60
C CYS A 66 -10.79 1.38 25.71
N GLU A 67 -11.90 0.66 25.88
CA GLU A 67 -11.92 -0.57 26.68
C GLU A 67 -11.15 -1.66 25.90
N GLY A 68 -9.82 -1.63 26.00
CA GLY A 68 -9.00 -2.78 25.61
C GLY A 68 -9.23 -3.94 26.58
N GLY A 69 -9.02 -5.18 26.11
CA GLY A 69 -8.94 -6.33 27.03
C GLY A 69 -7.86 -6.14 28.09
N ASP A 70 -7.84 -7.02 29.09
CA ASP A 70 -6.98 -6.88 30.27
C ASP A 70 -5.46 -6.84 29.97
N ASP A 71 -5.04 -7.28 28.78
CA ASP A 71 -3.64 -7.26 28.35
C ASP A 71 -3.20 -5.88 27.81
N LYS A 72 -2.37 -5.20 28.60
CA LYS A 72 -1.80 -3.88 28.30
C LYS A 72 -0.36 -3.95 27.80
N ARG A 73 0.21 -5.13 27.55
CA ARG A 73 1.61 -5.27 27.12
C ARG A 73 1.76 -5.09 25.62
N ILE A 74 2.84 -4.41 25.22
CA ILE A 74 3.23 -4.31 23.81
C ILE A 74 3.79 -5.68 23.40
N PRO A 75 3.22 -6.35 22.38
CA PRO A 75 3.67 -7.67 21.96
C PRO A 75 5.06 -7.59 21.33
N LEU A 76 5.86 -8.64 21.52
CA LEU A 76 7.14 -8.75 20.85
C LEU A 76 6.94 -9.44 19.49
N LEU A 77 7.77 -9.09 18.51
CA LEU A 77 7.68 -9.67 17.17
C LEU A 77 7.79 -11.20 17.17
N ARG A 78 8.59 -11.76 18.09
CA ARG A 78 8.70 -13.21 18.26
C ARG A 78 7.38 -13.84 18.69
N ASP A 79 6.65 -13.20 19.59
CA ASP A 79 5.38 -13.72 20.13
C ASP A 79 4.33 -13.73 19.00
N VAL A 80 4.38 -12.72 18.11
CA VAL A 80 3.54 -12.67 16.90
C VAL A 80 3.90 -13.80 15.92
N PHE A 81 5.19 -14.06 15.69
CA PHE A 81 5.62 -15.15 14.80
C PHE A 81 5.21 -16.54 15.33
N GLU A 82 5.30 -16.74 16.64
CA GLU A 82 4.87 -17.97 17.32
C GLU A 82 3.34 -18.16 17.28
N ALA A 83 2.58 -17.09 17.55
CA ALA A 83 1.12 -17.14 17.57
C ALA A 83 0.51 -17.32 16.16
N PHE A 84 1.17 -16.82 15.12
CA PHE A 84 0.66 -16.81 13.76
C PHE A 84 1.62 -17.45 12.74
N PRO A 85 1.87 -18.78 12.81
CA PRO A 85 2.91 -19.44 12.02
C PRO A 85 2.65 -19.44 10.51
N ASN A 86 1.39 -19.43 10.07
CA ASN A 86 1.01 -19.48 8.65
C ASN A 86 0.46 -18.17 8.09
N THR A 87 0.39 -17.12 8.91
CA THR A 87 -0.17 -15.82 8.50
C THR A 87 0.91 -14.95 7.88
N PRO A 88 0.64 -14.30 6.73
CA PRO A 88 1.52 -13.26 6.20
C PRO A 88 1.58 -12.03 7.11
N ILE A 89 2.76 -11.42 7.23
CA ILE A 89 3.02 -10.30 8.16
C ILE A 89 3.66 -9.14 7.38
N ASN A 90 3.07 -7.96 7.53
CA ASN A 90 3.62 -6.70 7.03
C ASN A 90 4.31 -5.94 8.18
N ILE A 91 5.60 -5.65 8.02
CA ILE A 91 6.43 -4.98 9.02
C ILE A 91 6.88 -3.60 8.52
N ASP A 92 6.36 -2.54 9.13
CA ASP A 92 6.84 -1.18 8.88
C ASP A 92 7.98 -0.81 9.83
N ILE A 93 9.18 -0.59 9.29
CA ILE A 93 10.36 -0.20 10.05
C ILE A 93 10.31 1.31 10.32
N LYS A 94 9.80 1.69 11.50
CA LYS A 94 9.54 3.09 11.87
C LYS A 94 10.78 3.95 12.09
N VAL A 95 11.93 3.34 12.37
CA VAL A 95 13.17 4.06 12.71
C VAL A 95 14.29 3.66 11.78
N ASN A 96 15.01 4.64 11.24
CA ASN A 96 16.23 4.41 10.46
C ASN A 96 17.37 3.98 11.38
N ASN A 97 17.46 2.67 11.66
CA ASN A 97 18.46 2.09 12.54
C ASN A 97 18.91 0.72 12.00
N ASP A 98 20.19 0.59 11.67
CA ASP A 98 20.74 -0.62 11.05
C ASP A 98 20.70 -1.84 12.00
N THR A 99 20.89 -1.63 13.30
CA THR A 99 20.76 -2.69 14.32
C THR A 99 19.32 -3.20 14.39
N LEU A 100 18.32 -2.31 14.31
CA LEU A 100 16.91 -2.70 14.28
C LEU A 100 16.61 -3.55 13.04
N ILE A 101 17.01 -3.09 11.86
CA ILE A 101 16.79 -3.80 10.59
C ILE A 101 17.44 -5.20 10.64
N LYS A 102 18.69 -5.28 11.12
CA LYS A 102 19.38 -6.55 11.32
C LYS A 102 18.66 -7.47 12.29
N LYS A 103 18.22 -6.97 13.45
CA LYS A 103 17.51 -7.78 14.46
C LYS A 103 16.16 -8.29 13.96
N VAL A 104 15.44 -7.49 13.17
CA VAL A 104 14.21 -7.94 12.51
C VAL A 104 14.52 -9.03 11.48
N SER A 105 15.55 -8.84 10.64
CA SER A 105 16.00 -9.86 9.67
C SER A 105 16.36 -11.18 10.36
N GLU A 106 17.16 -11.13 11.43
CA GLU A 106 17.54 -12.31 12.22
C GLU A 106 16.32 -13.07 12.76
N LEU A 107 15.26 -12.36 13.18
CA LEU A 107 14.02 -12.99 13.62
C LEU A 107 13.25 -13.60 12.45
N VAL A 108 13.09 -12.90 11.33
CA VAL A 108 12.37 -13.43 10.16
C VAL A 108 13.02 -14.72 9.68
N VAL A 109 14.36 -14.76 9.58
CA VAL A 109 15.13 -15.95 9.19
C VAL A 109 14.97 -17.07 10.22
N ARG A 110 15.11 -16.76 11.52
CA ARG A 110 15.00 -17.75 12.59
C ARG A 110 13.66 -18.49 12.59
N TYR A 111 12.58 -17.79 12.27
CA TYR A 111 11.23 -18.36 12.22
C TYR A 111 10.84 -18.86 10.81
N ASN A 112 11.76 -18.87 9.84
CA ASN A 112 11.52 -19.28 8.44
C ASN A 112 10.33 -18.52 7.81
N LYS A 113 10.29 -17.20 8.03
CA LYS A 113 9.17 -16.32 7.68
C LYS A 113 9.42 -15.46 6.44
N GLU A 114 10.55 -15.60 5.75
CA GLU A 114 10.91 -14.77 4.59
C GLU A 114 9.85 -14.80 3.49
N HIS A 115 9.23 -15.97 3.26
CA HIS A 115 8.20 -16.17 2.24
C HIS A 115 6.81 -15.63 2.63
N LEU A 116 6.60 -15.29 3.90
CA LEU A 116 5.35 -14.76 4.45
C LEU A 116 5.49 -13.34 5.00
N THR A 117 6.68 -12.74 4.91
CA THR A 117 6.94 -11.42 5.48
C THR A 117 7.18 -10.42 4.38
N ILE A 118 6.62 -9.22 4.53
CA ILE A 118 7.08 -8.05 3.80
C ILE A 118 7.53 -6.99 4.77
N TRP A 119 8.43 -6.14 4.33
CA TRP A 119 8.85 -5.00 5.13
C TRP A 119 9.16 -3.78 4.28
N GLY A 120 9.15 -2.63 4.94
CA GLY A 120 9.69 -1.42 4.36
C GLY A 120 9.29 -0.19 5.15
N ASN A 121 9.25 0.94 4.47
CA ASN A 121 8.95 2.23 5.06
C ASN A 121 8.66 3.28 3.97
N SER A 122 8.10 4.43 4.35
CA SER A 122 7.95 5.58 3.46
C SER A 122 9.29 6.20 3.03
N SER A 123 10.35 6.04 3.83
CA SER A 123 11.72 6.47 3.51
C SER A 123 12.42 5.49 2.58
N ASN A 124 12.88 6.00 1.43
CA ASN A 124 13.64 5.22 0.46
C ASN A 124 15.01 4.76 1.00
N GLU A 125 15.56 5.49 1.98
CA GLU A 125 16.82 5.10 2.63
C GLU A 125 16.63 3.82 3.46
N VAL A 126 15.57 3.77 4.27
CA VAL A 126 15.24 2.60 5.09
C VAL A 126 14.93 1.39 4.21
N VAL A 127 14.14 1.58 3.14
CA VAL A 127 13.85 0.49 2.18
C VAL A 127 15.11 -0.06 1.52
N LYS A 128 16.08 0.80 1.15
CA LYS A 128 17.37 0.36 0.60
C LYS A 128 18.19 -0.44 1.62
N LYS A 129 18.20 -0.02 2.88
CA LYS A 129 18.86 -0.74 3.97
C LYS A 129 18.23 -2.11 4.21
N CYS A 130 16.90 -2.17 4.26
CA CYS A 130 16.14 -3.42 4.35
C CYS A 130 16.50 -4.38 3.20
N TYR A 131 16.43 -3.91 1.95
CA TYR A 131 16.77 -4.74 0.79
C TYR A 131 18.24 -5.21 0.80
N LYS A 132 19.17 -4.37 1.26
CA LYS A 132 20.58 -4.73 1.40
C LYS A 132 20.80 -5.80 2.48
N GLU A 133 20.09 -5.70 3.60
CA GLU A 133 20.19 -6.65 4.72
C GLU A 133 19.64 -8.02 4.34
N ASN A 134 18.45 -8.08 3.75
CA ASN A 134 17.85 -9.34 3.33
C ASN A 134 17.03 -9.18 2.04
N PRO A 135 17.62 -9.53 0.88
CA PRO A 135 16.94 -9.40 -0.42
C PRO A 135 15.86 -10.48 -0.67
N GLN A 136 15.74 -11.50 0.20
CA GLN A 136 14.70 -12.53 0.09
C GLN A 136 13.35 -12.03 0.60
N ILE A 137 13.34 -11.01 1.46
CA ILE A 137 12.11 -10.40 1.98
C ILE A 137 11.65 -9.32 0.98
N PRO A 138 10.44 -9.43 0.40
CA PRO A 138 9.87 -8.43 -0.47
C PRO A 138 9.80 -7.03 0.17
N ILE A 139 10.07 -6.01 -0.63
CA ILE A 139 9.98 -4.60 -0.23
C ILE A 139 8.76 -3.89 -0.84
N LEU A 140 8.24 -2.92 -0.08
CA LEU A 140 7.18 -2.01 -0.51
C LEU A 140 7.71 -0.74 -1.19
N PHE A 141 6.84 -0.02 -1.90
CA PHE A 141 7.16 1.29 -2.49
C PHE A 141 7.33 2.37 -1.41
N SER A 142 8.51 2.98 -1.35
CA SER A 142 8.73 4.22 -0.60
C SER A 142 8.07 5.43 -1.29
N LEU A 143 7.85 6.53 -0.56
CA LEU A 143 7.18 7.71 -1.11
C LEU A 143 7.86 8.26 -2.38
N PRO A 144 9.20 8.43 -2.44
CA PRO A 144 9.87 8.86 -3.67
C PRO A 144 9.67 7.88 -4.83
N ARG A 145 9.55 6.57 -4.54
CA ARG A 145 9.31 5.54 -5.56
C ARG A 145 7.87 5.58 -6.06
N VAL A 146 6.89 5.92 -5.23
CA VAL A 146 5.51 6.18 -5.65
C VAL A 146 5.44 7.40 -6.58
N LEU A 147 6.12 8.50 -6.24
CA LEU A 147 6.16 9.70 -7.10
C LEU A 147 6.82 9.41 -8.45
N LEU A 148 7.93 8.67 -8.45
CA LEU A 148 8.57 8.22 -9.69
C LEU A 148 7.64 7.31 -10.50
N LEU A 149 6.93 6.39 -9.85
CA LEU A 149 5.95 5.52 -10.49
C LEU A 149 4.87 6.33 -11.21
N LEU A 150 4.32 7.36 -10.57
CA LEU A 150 3.35 8.27 -11.18
C LEU A 150 3.96 9.04 -12.36
N GLY A 151 5.16 9.59 -12.21
CA GLY A 151 5.86 10.27 -13.29
C GLY A 151 6.05 9.36 -14.51
N LEU A 152 6.49 8.11 -14.29
CA LEU A 152 6.63 7.11 -15.34
C LEU A 152 5.29 6.73 -15.97
N PHE A 153 4.23 6.62 -15.17
CA PHE A 153 2.88 6.29 -15.67
C PHE A 153 2.37 7.39 -16.60
N TYR A 154 2.41 8.65 -16.16
CA TYR A 154 1.87 9.79 -16.91
C TYR A 154 2.74 10.20 -18.10
N THR A 155 4.05 9.93 -18.07
CA THR A 155 4.92 10.14 -19.24
C THR A 155 4.82 9.00 -20.25
N GLY A 156 4.23 7.85 -19.91
CA GLY A 156 4.20 6.65 -20.74
C GLY A 156 5.47 5.79 -20.68
N LEU A 157 6.40 6.11 -19.77
CA LEU A 157 7.67 5.39 -19.62
C LEU A 157 7.58 4.15 -18.72
N LEU A 158 6.51 4.04 -17.92
CA LEU A 158 6.30 2.94 -16.97
C LEU A 158 6.51 1.52 -17.57
N PRO A 159 6.02 1.21 -18.78
CA PRO A 159 6.17 -0.12 -19.35
C PRO A 159 7.63 -0.50 -19.65
N PHE A 160 8.52 0.47 -19.78
CA PHE A 160 9.93 0.24 -20.12
C PHE A 160 10.83 0.12 -18.88
N VAL A 161 10.34 0.51 -17.71
CA VAL A 161 11.15 0.55 -16.48
C VAL A 161 10.91 -0.68 -15.62
N PRO A 162 11.96 -1.44 -15.24
CA PRO A 162 11.85 -2.52 -14.27
C PRO A 162 11.59 -1.98 -12.86
N LEU A 163 10.63 -2.59 -12.16
CA LEU A 163 10.29 -2.24 -10.77
C LEU A 163 10.83 -3.33 -9.85
N LYS A 164 11.43 -2.97 -8.73
CA LYS A 164 12.03 -3.94 -7.77
C LYS A 164 11.04 -4.34 -6.68
N GLU A 165 10.19 -3.40 -6.30
CA GLU A 165 9.16 -3.51 -5.28
C GLU A 165 8.07 -4.50 -5.68
N GLN A 166 7.44 -5.13 -4.68
CA GLN A 166 6.38 -6.12 -4.87
C GLN A 166 5.03 -5.69 -4.29
N PHE A 167 5.02 -4.68 -3.42
CA PHE A 167 3.81 -4.19 -2.76
C PHE A 167 3.73 -2.66 -2.84
N LEU A 168 2.69 -2.15 -3.50
CA LEU A 168 2.33 -0.75 -3.49
C LEU A 168 1.29 -0.53 -2.38
N GLU A 169 1.69 0.12 -1.30
CA GLU A 169 0.83 0.42 -0.16
C GLU A 169 0.55 1.92 -0.14
N ILE A 170 -0.65 2.34 -0.53
CA ILE A 170 -0.97 3.76 -0.68
C ILE A 170 -2.26 4.15 0.05
N PRO A 171 -2.31 5.36 0.63
CA PRO A 171 -3.53 5.87 1.18
C PRO A 171 -4.52 6.19 0.07
N MET A 172 -5.82 5.98 0.30
CA MET A 172 -6.86 6.53 -0.57
C MET A 172 -7.08 8.02 -0.20
N PRO A 173 -6.70 8.99 -1.06
CA PRO A 173 -6.67 10.39 -0.63
C PRO A 173 -8.04 10.95 -0.27
N SER A 174 -9.13 10.49 -0.90
CA SER A 174 -10.49 10.91 -0.53
C SER A 174 -10.85 10.65 0.94
N ILE A 175 -10.22 9.67 1.60
CA ILE A 175 -10.45 9.36 3.01
C ILE A 175 -9.83 10.42 3.92
N ILE A 176 -8.68 10.99 3.51
CA ILE A 176 -8.04 12.09 4.25
C ILE A 176 -9.01 13.27 4.39
N SER A 177 -9.83 13.52 3.37
CA SER A 177 -10.88 14.54 3.44
C SER A 177 -12.03 14.18 4.38
N LYS A 178 -12.35 12.88 4.57
CA LYS A 178 -13.37 12.42 5.53
C LYS A 178 -12.88 12.50 6.98
N LEU A 179 -11.59 12.22 7.20
CA LEU A 179 -10.98 12.21 8.54
C LEU A 179 -10.62 13.61 9.06
N LYS A 180 -10.41 14.59 8.17
CA LYS A 180 -10.11 15.97 8.56
C LYS A 180 -11.39 16.76 8.76
N ASP A 181 -11.48 17.44 9.91
CA ASP A 181 -12.56 18.38 10.24
C ASP A 181 -12.91 19.30 9.06
N PRO A 182 -14.16 19.25 8.53
CA PRO A 182 -14.59 19.99 7.35
C PRO A 182 -14.37 21.51 7.46
N GLU A 183 -14.47 22.05 8.68
CA GLU A 183 -14.29 23.48 9.03
C GLU A 183 -12.84 23.95 8.87
N ARG A 184 -11.86 23.03 8.96
CA ARG A 184 -10.43 23.36 8.90
C ARG A 184 -9.79 23.16 7.52
N GLN A 185 -10.52 22.61 6.54
CA GLN A 185 -9.97 22.35 5.22
C GLN A 185 -10.03 23.59 4.32
N THR A 186 -8.87 24.12 3.95
CA THR A 186 -8.78 25.20 2.97
C THR A 186 -9.16 24.70 1.57
N ARG A 187 -9.61 25.62 0.70
CA ARG A 187 -9.93 25.31 -0.70
C ARG A 187 -8.75 24.69 -1.45
N SER A 188 -7.52 25.11 -1.13
CA SER A 188 -6.29 24.56 -1.71
C SER A 188 -6.04 23.12 -1.28
N GLN A 189 -6.28 22.77 0.00
CA GLN A 189 -6.14 21.39 0.48
C GLN A 189 -7.15 20.46 -0.20
N ARG A 190 -8.40 20.91 -0.38
CA ARG A 190 -9.42 20.13 -1.11
C ARG A 190 -9.00 19.87 -2.56
N PHE A 191 -8.46 20.89 -3.23
CA PHE A 191 -7.93 20.74 -4.59
C PHE A 191 -6.75 19.75 -4.64
N ILE A 192 -5.81 19.85 -3.69
CA ILE A 192 -4.67 18.94 -3.61
C ILE A 192 -5.13 17.50 -3.37
N THR A 193 -6.08 17.27 -2.46
CA THR A 193 -6.61 15.94 -2.19
C THR A 193 -7.34 15.37 -3.41
N TRP A 194 -8.18 16.18 -4.08
CA TRP A 194 -8.83 15.78 -5.32
C TRP A 194 -7.83 15.43 -6.43
N LEU A 195 -6.78 16.25 -6.58
CA LEU A 195 -5.73 16.01 -7.57
C LEU A 195 -4.96 14.73 -7.23
N ALA A 196 -4.55 14.54 -5.97
CA ALA A 196 -3.86 13.34 -5.52
C ALA A 196 -4.71 12.09 -5.73
N ASP A 197 -6.00 12.13 -5.39
CA ASP A 197 -6.96 11.05 -5.62
C ASP A 197 -7.06 10.72 -7.11
N THR A 198 -7.22 11.76 -7.95
CA THR A 198 -7.31 11.64 -9.42
C THR A 198 -6.05 11.08 -10.05
N LEU A 199 -4.87 11.34 -9.47
CA LEU A 199 -3.59 10.87 -9.99
C LEU A 199 -3.23 9.46 -9.50
N LEU A 200 -3.48 9.15 -8.23
CA LEU A 200 -3.11 7.87 -7.61
C LEU A 200 -4.12 6.76 -7.88
N MET A 201 -5.42 7.06 -7.85
CA MET A 201 -6.51 6.07 -7.90
C MET A 201 -6.90 5.75 -9.35
N ARG A 202 -5.98 5.17 -10.12
CA ARG A 202 -6.18 4.83 -11.53
C ARG A 202 -6.21 3.32 -11.77
N LYS A 203 -7.33 2.83 -12.29
CA LYS A 203 -7.49 1.42 -12.66
C LYS A 203 -6.40 0.92 -13.61
N ALA A 204 -6.06 1.70 -14.64
CA ALA A 204 -5.00 1.33 -15.59
C ALA A 204 -3.62 1.19 -14.92
N LEU A 205 -3.32 2.01 -13.90
CA LEU A 205 -2.10 1.87 -13.11
C LEU A 205 -2.12 0.57 -12.29
N PHE A 206 -3.23 0.30 -11.59
CA PHE A 206 -3.38 -0.88 -10.75
C PHE A 206 -3.34 -2.17 -11.56
N ASP A 207 -4.05 -2.20 -12.70
CA ASP A 207 -4.06 -3.31 -13.65
C ASP A 207 -2.65 -3.58 -14.17
N HIS A 208 -1.88 -2.53 -14.54
CA HIS A 208 -0.51 -2.68 -15.01
C HIS A 208 0.42 -3.28 -13.94
N LEU A 209 0.35 -2.79 -12.70
CA LEU A 209 1.14 -3.29 -11.59
C LEU A 209 0.79 -4.75 -11.25
N THR A 210 -0.51 -5.05 -11.16
CA THR A 210 -1.02 -6.39 -10.89
C THR A 210 -0.60 -7.38 -11.98
N SER A 211 -0.63 -6.96 -13.25
CA SER A 211 -0.15 -7.76 -14.39
C SER A 211 1.35 -8.07 -14.32
N ARG A 212 2.12 -7.24 -13.60
CA ARG A 212 3.55 -7.45 -13.31
C ARG A 212 3.79 -8.27 -12.05
N GLY A 213 2.74 -8.69 -11.33
CA GLY A 213 2.83 -9.43 -10.07
C GLY A 213 3.18 -8.54 -8.88
N ILE A 214 2.79 -7.26 -8.94
CA ILE A 214 2.90 -6.31 -7.84
C ILE A 214 1.52 -6.17 -7.21
N GLN A 215 1.43 -6.39 -5.90
CA GLN A 215 0.20 -6.20 -5.16
C GLN A 215 -0.03 -4.74 -4.86
N VAL A 216 -1.28 -4.30 -5.00
CA VAL A 216 -1.72 -2.94 -4.71
C VAL A 216 -2.66 -2.99 -3.51
N CYS A 217 -2.16 -2.51 -2.37
CA CYS A 217 -2.87 -2.48 -1.10
C CYS A 217 -3.27 -1.04 -0.76
N VAL A 218 -4.55 -0.81 -0.49
CA VAL A 218 -5.08 0.53 -0.19
C VAL A 218 -5.42 0.64 1.30
N TRP A 219 -5.04 1.74 1.92
CA TRP A 219 -5.21 1.98 3.36
C TRP A 219 -5.69 3.41 3.67
N VAL A 220 -6.13 3.74 4.89
CA VAL A 220 -6.91 2.85 5.76
C VAL A 220 -8.37 3.02 5.36
N LEU A 221 -9.02 1.93 4.99
CA LEU A 221 -10.42 1.91 4.56
C LEU A 221 -11.26 1.36 5.71
N ASN A 222 -12.38 2.01 6.05
CA ASN A 222 -13.21 1.62 7.20
C ASN A 222 -14.70 1.45 6.88
N ASP A 223 -15.13 1.82 5.66
CA ASP A 223 -16.52 1.77 5.21
C ASP A 223 -16.70 0.92 3.95
N GLU A 224 -17.87 0.28 3.83
CA GLU A 224 -18.18 -0.61 2.69
C GLU A 224 -18.12 0.10 1.34
N GLU A 225 -18.50 1.38 1.29
CA GLU A 225 -18.41 2.19 0.08
C GLU A 225 -16.97 2.35 -0.39
N ASP A 226 -16.06 2.61 0.54
CA ASP A 226 -14.65 2.77 0.22
C ASP A 226 -14.00 1.40 -0.08
N PHE A 227 -14.43 0.33 0.60
CA PHE A 227 -14.03 -1.04 0.24
C PHE A 227 -14.40 -1.38 -1.19
N LYS A 228 -15.66 -1.12 -1.55
CA LYS A 228 -16.17 -1.34 -2.90
C LYS A 228 -15.35 -0.53 -3.91
N ARG A 229 -15.13 0.76 -3.66
CA ARG A 229 -14.36 1.62 -4.55
C ARG A 229 -12.93 1.11 -4.76
N ALA A 230 -12.25 0.69 -3.69
CA ALA A 230 -10.88 0.17 -3.79
C ALA A 230 -10.82 -1.08 -4.68
N PHE A 231 -11.73 -2.04 -4.49
CA PHE A 231 -11.79 -3.24 -5.33
C PHE A 231 -12.22 -2.94 -6.77
N ASP A 232 -13.17 -2.02 -7.00
CA ASP A 232 -13.59 -1.59 -8.34
C ASP A 232 -12.41 -0.96 -9.14
N LEU A 233 -11.51 -0.26 -8.44
CA LEU A 233 -10.28 0.29 -9.01
C LEU A 233 -9.21 -0.77 -9.29
N GLY A 234 -9.39 -2.02 -8.84
CA GLY A 234 -8.45 -3.12 -9.03
C GLY A 234 -7.43 -3.29 -7.91
N ALA A 235 -7.69 -2.75 -6.70
CA ALA A 235 -6.85 -3.04 -5.56
C ALA A 235 -6.81 -4.55 -5.29
N THR A 236 -5.62 -5.09 -5.02
CA THR A 236 -5.45 -6.51 -4.69
C THR A 236 -5.67 -6.80 -3.22
N GLY A 237 -5.54 -5.78 -2.36
CA GLY A 237 -5.78 -5.87 -0.92
C GLY A 237 -6.23 -4.57 -0.29
N ILE A 238 -6.87 -4.68 0.87
CA ILE A 238 -7.34 -3.55 1.67
C ILE A 238 -6.78 -3.66 3.08
N MET A 239 -6.27 -2.53 3.60
CA MET A 239 -5.92 -2.41 5.01
C MET A 239 -7.01 -1.65 5.76
N THR A 240 -7.51 -2.24 6.84
CA THR A 240 -8.63 -1.71 7.63
C THR A 240 -8.38 -1.82 9.13
N ASP A 241 -8.95 -0.89 9.89
CA ASP A 241 -9.06 -1.00 11.34
C ASP A 241 -10.22 -1.94 11.78
N TYR A 242 -11.13 -2.29 10.85
CA TYR A 242 -12.33 -3.10 11.10
C TYR A 242 -12.29 -4.43 10.33
N PRO A 243 -11.42 -5.39 10.73
CA PRO A 243 -11.20 -6.60 9.96
C PRO A 243 -12.46 -7.47 9.82
N THR A 244 -13.29 -7.56 10.86
CA THR A 244 -14.56 -8.30 10.81
C THR A 244 -15.51 -7.74 9.75
N LYS A 245 -15.65 -6.41 9.69
CA LYS A 245 -16.49 -5.71 8.70
C LYS A 245 -16.01 -5.96 7.28
N LEU A 246 -14.70 -5.91 7.04
CA LEU A 246 -14.14 -6.21 5.71
C LEU A 246 -14.35 -7.68 5.33
N LYS A 247 -14.19 -8.61 6.27
CA LYS A 247 -14.44 -10.04 6.05
C LYS A 247 -15.89 -10.29 5.63
N GLU A 248 -16.86 -9.77 6.37
CA GLU A 248 -18.29 -9.88 6.06
C GLU A 248 -18.62 -9.28 4.69
N PHE A 249 -18.06 -8.11 4.37
CA PHE A 249 -18.22 -7.48 3.06
C PHE A 249 -17.68 -8.38 1.93
N MET A 250 -16.49 -8.97 2.12
CA MET A 250 -15.87 -9.86 1.14
C MET A 250 -16.67 -11.14 0.92
N GLU A 251 -17.19 -11.76 1.99
CA GLU A 251 -18.06 -12.95 1.92
C GLU A 251 -19.35 -12.65 1.16
N LYS A 252 -20.01 -11.52 1.46
CA LYS A 252 -21.22 -11.05 0.75
C LYS A 252 -20.99 -10.83 -0.75
N LYS A 253 -19.78 -10.43 -1.14
CA LYS A 253 -19.41 -10.17 -2.54
C LYS A 253 -18.71 -11.34 -3.23
N GLN A 254 -18.57 -12.50 -2.56
CA GLN A 254 -17.86 -13.69 -3.05
C GLN A 254 -16.40 -13.37 -3.45
N LEU A 255 -15.79 -12.42 -2.75
CA LEU A 255 -14.38 -12.06 -2.90
C LEU A 255 -13.57 -12.93 -1.94
N HIS A 256 -13.17 -14.13 -2.34
CA HIS A 256 -12.36 -15.02 -1.48
C HIS A 256 -10.96 -14.44 -1.23
N SER A 257 -10.50 -14.49 0.02
CA SER A 257 -9.18 -14.04 0.49
C SER A 257 -8.03 -14.85 -0.10
#